data_AF-A0A1W9SJP7-F1
#
_entry.id   AF-A0A1W9SJP7-F1
#
_cell.length_a   1.000
_cell.length_b   1.000
_cell.length_c   1.000
_cell.angle_alpha   90.00
_cell.angle_beta   90.00
_cell.angle_gamma   90.00
#
_symmetry.space_group_name_H-M   'P 1'
#
loop_
_entity.id
_entity.type
_entity.pdbx_description
1 polymer ?
#
loop_
_entity_poly.entity_id
_entity_poly.type
_entity_poly.pdbx_seq_one_letter_code
_entity_poly.pdbx_strand_id
1 'polypeptide(L)'
;MLFKYYRISKRRTNFVLVKEGRISEIKVDEVVGRLLEYKFRLGLFDKPYVDPDYAKKFAGSQEHRPLALQAASEAITLLKNENNLLPLNKNDIETIAVIGPNADEVLLGGYSGKPKYYDS
;
A
#
# COMPACT_ATOMS: atom_id res chain seq x y z
N MET A 1 39.94 26.84 -13.06
CA MET A 1 39.22 26.47 -14.29
C MET A 1 38.86 24.98 -14.26
N LEU A 2 37.94 24.53 -13.37
CA LEU A 2 37.38 23.14 -13.40
C LEU A 2 36.20 22.92 -12.41
N PHE A 3 35.96 23.82 -11.46
CA PHE A 3 34.92 23.61 -10.43
C PHE A 3 33.53 24.23 -10.73
N LYS A 4 33.34 24.94 -11.86
CA LYS A 4 32.04 25.56 -12.19
C LYS A 4 31.06 24.61 -12.91
N TYR A 5 31.48 23.43 -13.35
CA TYR A 5 30.64 22.52 -14.15
C TYR A 5 29.78 21.54 -13.33
N TYR A 6 30.02 21.38 -12.03
CA TYR A 6 29.35 20.36 -11.21
C TYR A 6 28.11 20.85 -10.47
N ARG A 7 27.67 22.09 -10.73
CA ARG A 7 26.58 22.73 -9.99
C ARG A 7 25.57 23.40 -10.92
N ILE A 8 25.10 22.66 -11.93
CA ILE A 8 23.91 23.04 -12.70
C ILE A 8 22.79 22.05 -12.40
N SER A 9 21.90 22.51 -11.52
CA SER A 9 20.44 22.34 -11.59
C SER A 9 19.89 20.91 -11.73
N LYS A 10 19.39 20.43 -10.59
CA LYS A 10 18.55 19.24 -10.36
C LYS A 10 17.20 19.23 -11.10
N ARG A 11 17.03 19.96 -12.21
CA ARG A 11 15.86 19.95 -13.11
C ARG A 11 16.27 20.26 -14.56
N ARG A 12 17.14 19.47 -15.16
CA ARG A 12 17.28 19.45 -16.62
C ARG A 12 16.36 18.36 -17.16
N THR A 13 15.20 18.80 -17.62
CA THR A 13 14.16 18.01 -18.27
C THR A 13 14.76 17.28 -19.46
N ASN A 14 14.38 16.01 -19.69
CA ASN A 14 14.95 15.15 -20.74
C ASN A 14 15.12 15.83 -22.10
N PHE A 15 14.26 16.79 -22.42
CA PHE A 15 14.34 17.68 -23.57
C PHE A 15 15.71 18.34 -23.79
N VAL A 16 16.33 18.89 -22.74
CA VAL A 16 17.66 19.54 -22.86
C VAL A 16 18.74 18.53 -23.20
N LEU A 17 18.66 17.34 -22.60
CA LEU A 17 19.65 16.28 -22.82
C LEU A 17 19.52 15.66 -24.22
N VAL A 18 18.31 15.60 -24.77
CA VAL A 18 18.08 15.19 -26.17
C VAL A 18 18.64 16.23 -27.14
N LYS A 19 18.37 17.52 -26.91
CA LYS A 19 18.94 18.61 -27.74
C LYS A 19 20.46 18.66 -27.68
N GLU A 20 21.06 18.39 -26.53
CA GLU A 20 22.51 18.29 -26.35
C GLU A 20 23.10 16.97 -26.91
N GLY A 21 22.29 16.07 -27.48
CA GLY A 21 22.73 14.78 -28.03
C GLY A 21 23.17 13.75 -26.98
N ARG A 22 22.97 14.04 -25.70
CA ARG A 22 23.38 13.19 -24.57
C ARG A 22 22.42 12.04 -24.33
N ILE A 23 21.20 12.14 -24.84
CA ILE A 23 20.18 11.08 -24.89
C ILE A 23 19.61 11.07 -26.32
N SER A 24 19.48 9.91 -26.94
CA SER A 24 18.84 9.83 -28.26
C SER A 24 17.32 9.97 -28.15
N GLU A 25 16.71 10.65 -29.12
CA GLU A 25 15.24 10.76 -29.21
C GLU A 25 14.58 9.39 -29.36
N ILE A 26 15.17 8.50 -30.17
CA ILE A 26 14.73 7.09 -30.29
C ILE A 26 14.61 6.41 -28.93
N LYS A 27 15.54 6.69 -27.99
CA LYS A 27 15.47 6.09 -26.66
C LYS A 27 14.28 6.59 -25.85
N VAL A 28 13.90 7.85 -26.04
CA VAL A 28 12.71 8.43 -25.42
C VAL A 28 11.46 7.79 -26.02
N ASP A 29 11.39 7.68 -27.35
CA ASP A 29 10.25 7.07 -28.05
C ASP A 29 10.04 5.61 -27.63
N GLU A 30 11.10 4.81 -27.50
CA GLU A 30 11.01 3.43 -27.01
C GLU A 30 10.36 3.34 -25.61
N VAL A 31 10.78 4.21 -24.69
CA VAL A 31 10.30 4.19 -23.29
C VAL A 31 8.87 4.72 -23.20
N VAL A 32 8.56 5.80 -23.93
CA VAL A 32 7.21 6.37 -23.99
C VAL A 32 6.26 5.39 -24.68
N GLY A 33 6.68 4.74 -25.77
CA GLY A 33 5.88 3.74 -26.49
C GLY A 33 5.41 2.61 -25.58
N ARG A 34 6.30 2.05 -24.74
CA ARG A 34 5.92 1.02 -23.75
C ARG A 34 4.91 1.54 -22.73
N LEU A 35 5.10 2.77 -22.22
CA LEU A 35 4.16 3.37 -21.28
C LEU A 35 2.78 3.57 -21.92
N LEU A 36 2.73 4.04 -23.16
CA LEU A 36 1.47 4.23 -23.89
C LEU A 36 0.80 2.89 -24.20
N GLU A 37 1.57 1.86 -24.58
CA GLU A 37 1.05 0.51 -24.77
C GLU A 37 0.35 0.00 -23.50
N TYR A 38 0.97 0.15 -22.32
CA TYR A 38 0.31 -0.22 -21.06
C TYR A 38 -0.96 0.58 -20.80
N LYS A 39 -0.98 1.89 -21.11
CA LYS A 39 -2.20 2.71 -20.97
C LYS A 39 -3.32 2.24 -21.90
N PHE A 40 -3.00 1.83 -23.12
CA PHE A 40 -3.96 1.21 -24.04
C PHE A 40 -4.47 -0.14 -23.52
N ARG A 41 -3.57 -1.01 -23.07
CA ARG A 41 -3.94 -2.32 -22.51
C ARG A 41 -4.82 -2.22 -21.26
N LEU A 42 -4.62 -1.18 -20.47
CA LEU A 42 -5.46 -0.85 -19.29
C LEU A 42 -6.78 -0.15 -19.67
N GLY A 43 -7.02 0.13 -20.96
CA GLY A 43 -8.24 0.80 -21.44
C GLY A 43 -8.32 2.28 -21.03
N LEU A 44 -7.22 2.92 -20.63
CA LEU A 44 -7.23 4.29 -20.11
C LEU A 44 -7.51 5.34 -21.20
N PHE A 45 -7.36 5.00 -22.47
CA PHE A 45 -7.76 5.88 -23.58
C PHE A 45 -9.27 5.86 -23.84
N ASP A 46 -9.94 4.75 -23.53
CA ASP A 46 -11.39 4.61 -23.70
C ASP A 46 -12.16 5.02 -22.43
N LYS A 47 -11.63 4.67 -21.26
CA LYS A 47 -12.22 4.94 -19.93
C LYS A 47 -11.14 5.46 -18.96
N PRO A 48 -10.79 6.76 -19.04
CA PRO A 48 -9.67 7.32 -18.29
C PRO A 48 -9.93 7.50 -16.79
N TYR A 49 -11.19 7.54 -16.36
CA TYR A 49 -11.58 7.91 -14.99
C TYR A 49 -12.41 6.83 -14.31
N VAL A 50 -12.36 6.83 -12.98
CA VAL A 50 -13.12 5.93 -12.11
C VAL A 50 -14.37 6.63 -11.56
N ASP A 51 -15.32 5.84 -11.07
CA ASP A 51 -16.48 6.33 -10.31
C ASP A 51 -16.10 6.49 -8.82
N PRO A 52 -16.05 7.72 -8.27
CA PRO A 52 -15.70 7.96 -6.88
C PRO A 52 -16.74 7.42 -5.88
N ASP A 53 -18.02 7.38 -6.26
CA ASP A 53 -19.09 6.94 -5.37
C ASP A 53 -19.16 5.41 -5.30
N TYR A 54 -18.86 4.73 -6.41
CA TYR A 54 -18.57 3.31 -6.40
C TYR A 54 -17.41 2.98 -5.43
N ALA A 55 -16.28 3.71 -5.53
CA ALA A 55 -15.14 3.47 -4.65
C ALA A 55 -15.49 3.64 -3.16
N LYS A 56 -16.23 4.70 -2.81
CA LYS A 56 -16.70 4.94 -1.42
C LYS A 56 -17.64 3.85 -0.92
N LYS A 57 -18.47 3.26 -1.78
CA LYS A 57 -19.40 2.20 -1.43
C LYS A 57 -18.65 0.94 -0.94
N PHE A 58 -17.55 0.59 -1.60
CA PHE A 58 -16.82 -0.66 -1.35
C PHE A 58 -15.64 -0.52 -0.38
N ALA A 59 -15.02 0.66 -0.31
CA ALA A 59 -13.93 0.91 0.63
C ALA A 59 -14.42 0.76 2.09
N GLY A 60 -13.93 -0.27 2.78
CA GLY A 60 -14.40 -0.61 4.12
C GLY A 60 -15.87 -1.02 4.17
N SER A 61 -16.39 -1.70 3.14
CA SER A 61 -17.74 -2.26 3.17
C SER A 61 -17.86 -3.35 4.23
N GLN A 62 -19.07 -3.55 4.75
CA GLN A 62 -19.36 -4.64 5.69
C GLN A 62 -19.14 -6.02 5.04
N GLU A 63 -19.32 -6.11 3.72
CA GLU A 63 -19.14 -7.33 2.93
C GLU A 63 -17.69 -7.84 2.94
N HIS A 64 -16.69 -6.95 2.96
CA HIS A 64 -15.28 -7.35 2.97
C HIS A 64 -14.76 -7.71 4.38
N ARG A 65 -15.46 -7.29 5.46
CA ARG A 65 -14.96 -7.46 6.84
C ARG A 65 -14.82 -8.92 7.27
N PRO A 66 -15.77 -9.84 6.98
CA PRO A 66 -15.61 -11.24 7.34
C PRO A 66 -14.35 -11.87 6.75
N LEU A 67 -14.04 -11.57 5.48
CA LEU A 67 -12.84 -12.07 4.82
C LEU A 67 -11.56 -11.51 5.47
N ALA A 68 -11.55 -10.21 5.81
CA ALA A 68 -10.41 -9.60 6.51
C ALA A 68 -10.21 -10.22 7.91
N LEU A 69 -11.29 -10.47 8.66
CA LEU A 69 -11.24 -11.12 9.97
C LEU A 69 -10.73 -12.55 9.86
N GLN A 70 -11.18 -13.30 8.86
CA GLN A 70 -10.70 -14.66 8.63
C GLN A 70 -9.20 -14.66 8.31
N ALA A 71 -8.75 -13.83 7.37
CA ALA A 71 -7.33 -13.71 7.01
C ALA A 71 -6.46 -13.31 8.21
N ALA A 72 -6.92 -12.37 9.04
CA ALA A 72 -6.23 -11.98 10.27
C ALA A 72 -6.14 -13.14 11.27
N SER A 73 -7.24 -13.91 11.43
CA SER A 73 -7.28 -15.04 12.36
C SER A 73 -6.35 -16.16 11.94
N GLU A 74 -6.28 -16.46 10.63
CA GLU A 74 -5.41 -17.49 10.06
C GLU A 74 -3.93 -17.06 10.01
N ALA A 75 -3.64 -15.76 10.05
CA ALA A 75 -2.26 -15.25 10.07
C ALA A 75 -1.58 -15.34 11.46
N ILE A 76 -2.35 -15.56 12.54
CA ILE A 76 -1.81 -15.64 13.90
C ILE A 76 -1.00 -16.94 14.05
N THR A 77 0.25 -16.82 14.49
CA THR A 77 1.15 -17.96 14.73
C THR A 77 1.32 -18.22 16.22
N LEU A 78 0.98 -19.45 16.67
CA LEU A 78 1.24 -19.89 18.04
C LEU A 78 2.70 -20.35 18.18
N LEU A 79 3.54 -19.52 18.79
CA LEU A 79 4.96 -19.83 18.95
C LEU A 79 5.25 -20.84 20.06
N LYS A 80 4.44 -20.85 21.12
CA LYS A 80 4.63 -21.69 22.31
C LYS A 80 3.30 -21.93 23.02
N ASN A 81 3.05 -23.17 23.45
CA ASN A 81 1.91 -23.55 24.29
C ASN A 81 2.33 -24.65 25.28
N GLU A 82 2.70 -24.27 26.49
CA GLU A 82 3.08 -25.22 27.56
C GLU A 82 1.87 -25.54 28.44
N ASN A 83 1.87 -26.75 29.02
CA ASN A 83 0.87 -27.20 29.98
C ASN A 83 -0.58 -27.16 29.46
N ASN A 84 -0.77 -27.21 28.13
CA ASN A 84 -2.08 -27.09 27.49
C ASN A 84 -2.86 -25.84 27.93
N LEU A 85 -2.17 -24.71 28.11
CA LEU A 85 -2.79 -23.46 28.56
C LEU A 85 -3.88 -22.97 27.59
N LEU A 86 -3.63 -23.05 26.28
CA LEU A 86 -4.60 -22.70 25.24
C LEU A 86 -5.26 -23.97 24.66
N PRO A 87 -6.56 -23.91 24.30
CA PRO A 87 -7.47 -22.76 24.39
C PRO A 87 -7.98 -22.50 25.81
N LEU A 88 -8.23 -21.23 26.14
CA LEU A 88 -8.77 -20.85 27.45
C LEU A 88 -10.21 -21.37 27.62
N ASN A 89 -10.50 -21.97 28.77
CA ASN A 89 -11.85 -22.36 29.15
C ASN A 89 -12.55 -21.19 29.87
N LYS A 90 -13.57 -20.62 29.24
CA LYS A 90 -14.34 -19.49 29.81
C LYS A 90 -15.09 -19.86 31.09
N ASN A 91 -15.39 -21.14 31.30
CA ASN A 91 -16.10 -21.59 32.51
C ASN A 91 -15.22 -21.58 33.76
N ASP A 92 -13.90 -21.59 33.58
CA ASP A 92 -12.92 -21.66 34.68
C ASP A 92 -12.32 -20.28 35.00
N ILE A 93 -12.72 -19.23 34.26
CA ILE A 93 -12.11 -17.90 34.31
C ILE A 93 -13.20 -16.85 34.56
N GLU A 94 -13.18 -16.25 35.75
CA GLU A 94 -14.10 -15.16 36.11
C GLU A 94 -13.65 -13.79 35.59
N THR A 95 -12.34 -13.55 35.47
CA THR A 95 -11.78 -12.26 35.08
C THR A 95 -10.47 -12.44 34.31
N ILE A 96 -10.28 -11.65 33.25
CA ILE A 96 -9.05 -11.62 32.44
C ILE A 96 -8.47 -10.21 32.52
N ALA A 97 -7.19 -10.11 32.90
CA ALA A 97 -6.45 -8.87 32.81
C ALA A 97 -5.76 -8.77 31.43
N VAL A 98 -6.03 -7.70 30.69
CA VAL A 98 -5.37 -7.39 29.41
C VAL A 98 -4.37 -6.25 29.67
N ILE A 99 -3.08 -6.54 29.53
CA ILE A 99 -2.00 -5.62 29.95
C ILE A 99 -0.97 -5.52 28.83
N GLY A 100 -0.57 -4.28 28.52
CA GLY A 100 0.51 -3.98 27.58
C GLY A 100 0.23 -2.69 26.80
N PRO A 101 1.27 -2.07 26.21
CA PRO A 101 1.10 -0.82 25.45
C PRO A 101 0.23 -0.97 24.20
N ASN A 102 0.03 -2.20 23.72
CA ASN A 102 -0.77 -2.50 22.54
C ASN A 102 -2.14 -3.10 22.87
N ALA A 103 -2.52 -3.17 24.15
CA ALA A 103 -3.73 -3.86 24.60
C ALA A 103 -5.02 -3.22 24.06
N ASP A 104 -5.00 -1.91 23.86
CA ASP A 104 -6.14 -1.09 23.43
C ASP A 104 -5.76 -0.22 22.22
N GLU A 105 -4.86 -0.72 21.37
CA GLU A 105 -4.33 0.01 20.22
C GLU A 105 -4.67 -0.70 18.91
N VAL A 106 -5.08 0.10 17.91
CA VAL A 106 -5.34 -0.41 16.56
C VAL A 106 -4.01 -0.48 15.78
N LEU A 107 -3.45 -1.67 15.67
CA LEU A 107 -2.18 -1.91 14.98
C LEU A 107 -2.39 -2.24 13.49
N LEU A 108 -2.20 -1.25 12.61
CA LEU A 108 -2.35 -1.42 11.15
C LEU A 108 -1.02 -1.61 10.39
N GLY A 109 0.13 -1.36 11.04
CA GLY A 109 1.44 -1.37 10.38
C GLY A 109 1.65 -0.20 9.40
N GLY A 110 2.79 -0.23 8.70
CA GLY A 110 3.12 0.76 7.67
C GLY A 110 2.30 0.58 6.39
N TYR A 111 2.25 1.61 5.55
CA TYR A 111 1.45 1.64 4.31
C TYR A 111 -0.06 1.47 4.51
N SER A 112 -0.55 1.76 5.72
CA SER A 112 -1.97 1.75 6.06
C SER A 112 -2.53 3.17 6.17
N GLY A 113 -3.68 3.41 5.54
CA GLY A 113 -4.50 4.61 5.79
C GLY A 113 -5.43 4.41 6.99
N LYS A 114 -6.18 5.45 7.37
CA LYS A 114 -7.21 5.32 8.41
C LYS A 114 -8.44 4.59 7.84
N PRO A 115 -8.77 3.36 8.29
CA PRO A 115 -9.94 2.64 7.81
C PRO A 115 -11.23 3.29 8.30
N LYS A 116 -12.34 2.99 7.61
CA LYS A 116 -13.67 3.50 7.96
C LYS A 116 -14.13 3.06 9.36
N TYR A 117 -13.78 1.84 9.75
CA TYR A 117 -13.97 1.34 11.11
C TYR A 117 -12.63 1.48 11.83
N TYR A 118 -12.44 2.63 12.46
CA TYR A 118 -11.26 2.98 13.24
C TYR A 118 -11.76 3.69 14.49
N ASP A 119 -12.31 2.91 15.40
CA ASP A 119 -12.64 3.37 16.74
C ASP A 119 -11.69 2.64 17.69
N SER A 120 -10.98 3.45 18.48
CA SER A 120 -10.34 3.03 19.74
C SER A 120 -11.43 2.87 20.79
#